data_AF-B4EW31-F1
#
_entry.id   AF-B4EW31-F1
#
_cell.length_a   1.000
_cell.length_b   1.000
_cell.length_c   1.000
_cell.angle_alpha   90.00
_cell.angle_beta   90.00
_cell.angle_gamma   90.00
#
_symmetry.space_group_name_H-M   'P 1'
#
loop_
_entity.id
_entity.type
_entity.pdbx_description
1 polymer ?
#
loop_
_entity_poly.entity_id
_entity_poly.type
_entity_poly.pdbx_seq_one_letter_code
_entity_poly.pdbx_strand_id
1 'polypeptide(L)'
;MSDKSQRTEKLQKILARSGHGSRREIEGYLQEGRISIDGVKAKLGDRIDANSTAKIRLDGRILSIREAQKDVCRVLAYYKPEGELCTRSDPQGRPTVFQRLPRLNSARWIAVGRLDVNTSGLLLFTTDGELANRLMHPSREVEREYAVRVFGEIDDAKIRQLTRGVQLEDGPASFRSVSYRGGEGINQWYNVSLTEGRNREVRRMWEAVGVQVSRLIRVRYGDIDLPKGLPRGGWVELGLNQINYLRQLVELNDETVTKVAVEKDQRRIKANQIRRAVKRHTKISARTSTSPAKRASSRRQSAGSKSK
;
A
#
# COMPACT_ATOMS: atom_id res chain seq x y z
N MET A 1 23.65 23.08 -21.46
CA MET A 1 24.03 21.75 -20.95
C MET A 1 23.03 21.14 -19.94
N SER A 2 21.79 21.64 -19.83
CA SER A 2 20.85 21.23 -18.75
C SER A 2 19.86 20.11 -19.11
N ASP A 3 19.84 19.61 -20.36
CA ASP A 3 18.73 18.79 -20.86
C ASP A 3 18.98 17.26 -20.83
N LYS A 4 20.23 16.80 -20.76
CA LYS A 4 20.56 15.35 -20.70
C LYS A 4 20.19 14.68 -19.37
N SER A 5 20.05 15.44 -18.29
CA SER A 5 19.76 14.90 -16.95
C SER A 5 18.32 14.40 -16.80
N GLN A 6 17.36 15.02 -17.52
CA GLN A 6 15.95 14.62 -17.47
C GLN A 6 15.63 13.35 -18.29
N ARG A 7 16.46 12.99 -19.28
CA ARG A 7 16.17 11.87 -20.20
C ARG A 7 16.66 10.51 -19.71
N THR A 8 17.58 10.49 -18.75
CA THR A 8 18.13 9.25 -18.19
C THR A 8 17.53 8.97 -16.82
N GLU A 9 17.17 7.72 -16.54
CA GLU A 9 16.71 7.28 -15.21
C GLU A 9 17.65 6.20 -14.67
N LYS A 10 17.73 6.07 -13.34
CA LYS A 10 18.47 4.98 -12.70
C LYS A 10 17.91 3.62 -13.16
N LEU A 11 18.78 2.68 -13.51
CA LEU A 11 18.39 1.37 -14.05
C LEU A 11 17.40 0.62 -13.15
N GLN A 12 17.62 0.62 -11.84
CA GLN A 12 16.70 -0.01 -10.89
C GLN A 12 15.31 0.64 -10.83
N LYS A 13 15.18 1.92 -11.19
CA LYS A 13 13.89 2.61 -11.28
C LYS A 13 13.11 2.11 -12.49
N ILE A 14 13.77 2.01 -13.65
CA ILE A 14 13.17 1.52 -14.90
C ILE A 14 12.73 0.07 -14.74
N LEU A 15 13.62 -0.81 -14.29
CA LEU A 15 13.31 -2.24 -14.12
C LEU A 15 12.20 -2.47 -13.08
N ALA A 16 12.17 -1.69 -11.99
CA ALA A 16 11.11 -1.79 -11.00
C ALA A 16 9.77 -1.28 -11.54
N ARG A 17 9.75 -0.27 -12.42
CA ARG A 17 8.54 0.21 -13.09
C ARG A 17 7.98 -0.85 -14.04
N SER A 18 8.86 -1.51 -14.80
CA SER A 18 8.50 -2.61 -15.72
C SER A 18 8.13 -3.93 -15.03
N GLY A 19 8.15 -3.98 -13.69
CA GLY A 19 7.64 -5.12 -12.92
C GLY A 19 8.66 -6.20 -12.57
N HIS A 20 9.95 -5.98 -12.83
CA HIS A 20 11.02 -6.98 -12.62
C HIS A 20 11.55 -7.07 -11.17
N GLY A 21 10.81 -6.52 -10.20
CA GLY A 21 11.19 -6.57 -8.78
C GLY A 21 11.02 -5.22 -8.06
N SER A 22 11.45 -5.18 -6.80
CA SER A 22 11.59 -3.91 -6.07
C SER A 22 12.89 -3.19 -6.42
N ARG A 23 12.96 -1.87 -6.19
CA ARG A 23 14.20 -1.11 -6.45
C ARG A 23 15.40 -1.71 -5.71
N ARG A 24 15.23 -2.04 -4.42
CA ARG A 24 16.30 -2.62 -3.57
C ARG A 24 16.72 -4.02 -4.02
N GLU A 25 15.76 -4.83 -4.44
CA GLU A 25 16.02 -6.16 -4.97
C GLU A 25 16.85 -6.07 -6.27
N ILE A 26 16.50 -5.14 -7.16
CA ILE A 26 17.26 -4.90 -8.38
C ILE A 26 18.65 -4.31 -8.07
N GLU A 27 18.78 -3.48 -7.05
CA GLU A 27 20.09 -3.01 -6.56
C GLU A 27 20.96 -4.17 -6.08
N GLY A 28 20.37 -5.17 -5.40
CA GLY A 28 21.06 -6.42 -5.07
C GLY A 28 21.55 -7.17 -6.31
N TYR A 29 20.69 -7.35 -7.31
CA TYR A 29 21.09 -7.98 -8.58
C TYR A 29 22.21 -7.22 -9.33
N LEU A 30 22.23 -5.89 -9.23
CA LEU A 30 23.31 -5.07 -9.77
C LEU A 30 24.61 -5.26 -9.02
N GLN A 31 24.58 -5.31 -7.69
CA GLN A 31 25.75 -5.57 -6.85
C GLN A 31 26.33 -6.96 -7.09
N GLU A 32 25.48 -7.96 -7.34
CA GLU A 32 25.86 -9.33 -7.70
C GLU A 32 26.38 -9.44 -9.16
N GLY A 33 26.30 -8.38 -9.96
CA GLY A 33 26.74 -8.38 -11.36
C GLY A 33 25.90 -9.27 -12.28
N ARG A 34 24.64 -9.51 -11.92
CA ARG A 34 23.69 -10.38 -12.64
C ARG A 34 22.94 -9.68 -13.76
N ILE A 35 22.97 -8.35 -13.76
CA ILE A 35 22.33 -7.52 -14.78
C ILE A 35 23.38 -7.05 -15.78
N SER A 36 23.06 -7.13 -17.07
CA SER A 36 23.90 -6.62 -18.16
C SER A 36 23.09 -5.74 -19.11
N ILE A 37 23.74 -4.74 -19.70
CA ILE A 37 23.23 -3.88 -20.76
C ILE A 37 24.09 -4.14 -21.98
N ASP A 38 23.48 -4.64 -23.07
CA ASP A 38 24.20 -4.98 -24.32
C ASP A 38 25.43 -5.89 -24.11
N GLY A 39 25.36 -6.77 -23.11
CA GLY A 39 26.43 -7.73 -22.78
C GLY A 39 27.46 -7.20 -21.78
N VAL A 40 27.44 -5.91 -21.42
CA VAL A 40 28.31 -5.34 -20.40
C VAL A 40 27.61 -5.37 -19.04
N LYS A 41 28.30 -5.83 -17.99
CA LYS A 41 27.75 -5.87 -16.62
C LYS A 41 27.42 -4.46 -16.14
N ALA A 42 26.17 -4.27 -15.73
CA ALA A 42 25.70 -3.01 -15.14
C ALA A 42 26.12 -2.92 -13.66
N LYS A 43 26.30 -1.70 -13.18
CA LYS A 43 26.71 -1.38 -11.81
C LYS A 43 25.64 -0.56 -11.08
N LEU A 44 25.72 -0.57 -9.75
CA LEU A 44 24.85 0.26 -8.93
C LEU A 44 25.08 1.74 -9.24
N GLY A 45 24.00 2.45 -9.61
CA GLY A 45 24.06 3.86 -9.99
C GLY A 45 23.98 4.12 -11.49
N ASP A 46 24.13 3.08 -12.32
CA ASP A 46 23.99 3.19 -13.77
C ASP A 46 22.63 3.77 -14.15
N ARG A 47 22.67 4.64 -15.16
CA ARG A 47 21.51 5.30 -15.72
C ARG A 47 21.36 4.91 -17.17
N ILE A 48 20.12 4.75 -17.60
CA ILE A 48 19.81 4.47 -18.99
C ILE A 48 18.69 5.40 -19.46
N ASP A 49 18.74 5.80 -20.73
CA ASP A 49 17.65 6.51 -21.37
C ASP A 49 16.43 5.57 -21.43
N ALA A 50 15.26 6.07 -21.02
CA ALA A 50 14.03 5.28 -21.05
C ALA A 50 13.62 4.86 -22.48
N ASN A 51 14.13 5.56 -23.50
CA ASN A 51 13.92 5.28 -24.92
C ASN A 51 15.13 4.55 -25.56
N SER A 52 16.09 4.09 -24.74
CA SER A 52 17.22 3.32 -25.24
C SER A 52 16.77 1.98 -25.83
N THR A 53 17.35 1.61 -26.96
CA THR A 53 17.18 0.28 -27.58
C THR A 53 18.06 -0.80 -26.95
N ALA A 54 18.82 -0.47 -25.91
CA ALA A 54 19.75 -1.39 -25.28
C ALA A 54 19.05 -2.63 -24.71
N LYS A 55 19.65 -3.79 -24.93
CA LYS A 55 19.15 -5.08 -24.45
C LYS A 55 19.61 -5.33 -23.02
N ILE A 56 18.72 -5.07 -22.08
CA ILE A 56 18.95 -5.37 -20.68
C ILE A 56 18.63 -6.83 -20.40
N ARG A 57 19.55 -7.54 -19.74
CA ARG A 57 19.39 -8.95 -19.34
C ARG A 57 19.61 -9.12 -17.85
N LEU A 58 18.85 -10.00 -17.23
CA LEU A 58 19.09 -10.55 -15.88
C LEU A 58 19.37 -12.04 -16.04
N ASP A 59 20.53 -12.50 -15.58
CA ASP A 59 20.98 -13.89 -15.71
C ASP A 59 20.84 -14.42 -17.15
N GLY A 60 21.21 -13.59 -18.14
CA GLY A 60 21.11 -13.91 -19.56
C GLY A 60 19.72 -13.79 -20.19
N ARG A 61 18.65 -13.65 -19.40
CA ARG A 61 17.27 -13.48 -19.92
C ARG A 61 16.98 -12.02 -20.21
N ILE A 62 16.49 -11.73 -21.42
CA ILE A 62 16.13 -10.37 -21.84
C ILE A 62 14.94 -9.88 -21.02
N LEU A 63 15.09 -8.70 -20.41
CA LEU A 63 14.03 -8.01 -19.69
C LEU A 63 13.32 -7.07 -20.65
N SER A 64 12.00 -7.21 -20.77
CA SER A 64 11.18 -6.23 -21.48
C SER A 64 11.10 -4.94 -20.67
N ILE A 65 11.50 -3.84 -21.29
CA ILE A 65 11.37 -2.49 -20.75
C ILE A 65 10.35 -1.75 -21.60
N ARG A 66 9.47 -0.99 -20.96
CA ARG A 66 8.53 -0.11 -21.65
C ARG A 66 8.97 1.34 -21.49
N GLU A 67 8.77 2.10 -22.56
CA GLU A 67 8.89 3.57 -22.55
C GLU A 67 7.96 4.14 -21.48
N ALA A 68 8.46 5.07 -20.68
CA ALA A 68 7.69 5.72 -19.62
C ALA A 68 6.39 6.38 -20.13
N GLN A 69 6.39 6.82 -21.39
CA GLN A 69 5.27 7.52 -22.03
C GLN A 69 4.08 6.62 -22.39
N LYS A 70 4.23 5.28 -22.36
CA LYS A 70 3.15 4.34 -22.73
C LYS A 70 2.41 3.74 -21.53
N ASP A 71 2.85 4.01 -20.32
CA ASP A 71 2.26 3.42 -19.12
C ASP A 71 1.16 4.32 -18.56
N VAL A 72 -0.08 4.01 -18.93
CA VAL A 72 -1.29 4.63 -18.35
C VAL A 72 -1.21 4.56 -16.82
N CYS A 73 -1.27 5.71 -16.15
CA CYS A 73 -1.36 5.76 -14.70
C CYS A 73 -2.72 5.21 -14.26
N ARG A 74 -2.70 4.18 -13.43
CA ARG A 74 -3.89 3.53 -12.89
C ARG A 74 -3.88 3.66 -11.38
N VAL A 75 -5.05 3.90 -10.79
CA VAL A 75 -5.19 3.98 -9.33
C VAL A 75 -6.34 3.08 -8.86
N LEU A 76 -6.11 2.28 -7.83
CA LEU A 76 -7.14 1.52 -7.13
C LEU A 76 -7.44 2.16 -5.78
N ALA A 77 -8.72 2.23 -5.43
CA ALA A 77 -9.19 2.37 -4.06
C ALA A 77 -9.49 0.99 -3.49
N TYR A 78 -8.70 0.58 -2.49
CA TYR A 78 -8.86 -0.70 -1.80
C TYR A 78 -9.44 -0.51 -0.40
N TYR A 79 -10.47 -1.27 -0.05
CA TYR A 79 -10.91 -1.35 1.34
C TYR A 79 -10.11 -2.44 2.05
N LYS A 80 -8.95 -2.06 2.60
CA LYS A 80 -8.12 -2.95 3.40
C LYS A 80 -8.90 -3.44 4.64
N PRO A 81 -9.03 -4.75 4.88
CA PRO A 81 -9.48 -5.27 6.16
C PRO A 81 -8.36 -5.35 7.19
N GLU A 82 -8.74 -5.56 8.43
CA GLU A 82 -7.81 -5.97 9.48
C GLU A 82 -7.22 -7.36 9.16
N GLY A 83 -6.03 -7.64 9.68
CA GLY A 83 -5.31 -8.90 9.50
C GLY A 83 -4.38 -8.95 8.28
N GLU A 84 -4.49 -8.01 7.34
CA GLU A 84 -3.57 -7.93 6.19
C GLU A 84 -2.40 -6.99 6.44
N LEU A 85 -1.21 -7.41 5.99
CA LEU A 85 0.02 -6.63 6.00
C LEU A 85 0.18 -5.80 4.72
N CYS A 86 0.62 -4.56 4.88
CA CYS A 86 1.07 -3.71 3.77
C CYS A 86 2.53 -4.03 3.36
N THR A 87 2.81 -5.28 3.01
CA THR A 87 4.12 -5.74 2.50
C THR A 87 3.96 -6.60 1.25
N ARG A 88 4.94 -6.58 0.35
CA ARG A 88 4.94 -7.43 -0.85
C ARG A 88 5.26 -8.89 -0.54
N SER A 89 6.15 -9.12 0.41
CA SER A 89 6.54 -10.43 0.88
C SER A 89 6.56 -10.42 2.39
N ASP A 90 5.94 -11.44 2.99
CA ASP A 90 5.97 -11.68 4.42
C ASP A 90 6.65 -13.04 4.65
N PRO A 91 7.81 -13.09 5.36
CA PRO A 91 8.51 -14.35 5.61
C PRO A 91 7.68 -15.40 6.36
N GLN A 92 6.69 -14.96 7.15
CA GLN A 92 5.80 -15.83 7.91
C GLN A 92 4.56 -16.26 7.10
N GLY A 93 4.47 -15.86 5.83
CA GLY A 93 3.36 -16.24 4.94
C GLY A 93 2.01 -15.63 5.32
N ARG A 94 1.98 -14.56 6.13
CA ARG A 94 0.73 -13.91 6.54
C ARG A 94 0.05 -13.21 5.36
N PRO A 95 -1.28 -13.02 5.39
CA PRO A 95 -2.01 -12.34 4.32
C PRO A 95 -1.47 -10.94 4.04
N THR A 96 -1.33 -10.60 2.76
CA THR A 96 -0.87 -9.27 2.33
C THR A 96 -1.89 -8.60 1.44
N VAL A 97 -1.90 -7.26 1.48
CA VAL A 97 -2.81 -6.43 0.69
C VAL A 97 -2.65 -6.61 -0.84
N PHE A 98 -1.56 -7.22 -1.30
CA PHE A 98 -1.29 -7.45 -2.72
C PHE A 98 -1.91 -8.74 -3.26
N GLN A 99 -2.25 -9.71 -2.40
CA GLN A 99 -2.72 -11.04 -2.81
C GLN A 99 -4.03 -10.99 -3.63
N ARG A 100 -4.87 -9.96 -3.40
CA ARG A 100 -6.21 -9.83 -3.99
C ARG A 100 -6.30 -8.82 -5.13
N LEU A 101 -5.21 -8.16 -5.47
CA LEU A 101 -5.17 -7.12 -6.51
C LEU A 101 -5.19 -7.75 -7.92
N PRO A 102 -5.71 -7.03 -8.92
CA PRO A 102 -5.72 -7.53 -10.29
C PRO A 102 -4.28 -7.66 -10.80
N ARG A 103 -3.97 -8.76 -11.49
CA ARG A 103 -2.64 -8.97 -12.08
C ARG A 103 -2.38 -7.96 -13.19
N LEU A 104 -1.12 -7.56 -13.30
CA LEU A 104 -0.63 -6.65 -14.32
C LEU A 104 0.46 -7.38 -15.11
N ASN A 105 0.44 -7.29 -16.43
CA ASN A 105 1.39 -8.03 -17.28
C ASN A 105 2.77 -7.36 -17.37
N SER A 106 2.84 -6.03 -17.23
CA SER A 106 4.07 -5.26 -17.48
C SER A 106 4.21 -4.05 -16.54
N ALA A 107 3.53 -4.11 -15.40
CA ALA A 107 3.53 -3.07 -14.38
C ALA A 107 3.28 -3.72 -13.02
N ARG A 108 3.37 -2.95 -11.94
CA ARG A 108 3.11 -3.46 -10.59
C ARG A 108 2.35 -2.44 -9.76
N TRP A 109 1.47 -2.91 -8.88
CA TRP A 109 0.77 -2.05 -7.92
C TRP A 109 1.70 -1.55 -6.82
N ILE A 110 1.72 -0.25 -6.58
CA ILE A 110 2.48 0.40 -5.52
C ILE A 110 1.48 0.90 -4.49
N ALA A 111 1.60 0.46 -3.24
CA ALA A 111 0.76 0.97 -2.15
C ALA A 111 1.13 2.42 -1.85
N VAL A 112 0.12 3.28 -1.71
CA VAL A 112 0.28 4.66 -1.25
C VAL A 112 0.18 4.66 0.27
N GLY A 113 1.35 4.63 0.90
CA GLY A 113 1.51 4.52 2.34
C GLY A 113 1.23 3.11 2.85
N ARG A 114 1.04 3.02 4.17
CA ARG A 114 0.73 1.78 4.87
C ARG A 114 -0.44 2.00 5.82
N LEU A 115 -1.11 0.91 6.15
CA LEU A 115 -2.03 0.82 7.27
C LEU A 115 -1.57 -0.35 8.14
N ASP A 116 -1.66 -0.18 9.46
CA ASP A 116 -1.32 -1.25 10.40
C ASP A 116 -2.21 -2.48 10.17
N VAL A 117 -1.74 -3.64 10.66
CA VAL A 117 -2.48 -4.90 10.57
C VAL A 117 -3.88 -4.77 11.18
N ASN A 118 -4.00 -4.07 12.31
CA ASN A 118 -5.25 -3.85 13.03
C ASN A 118 -5.94 -2.53 12.65
N THR A 119 -5.63 -2.00 11.47
CA THR A 119 -6.28 -0.82 10.89
C THR A 119 -6.94 -1.21 9.58
N SER A 120 -8.20 -0.82 9.42
CA SER A 120 -8.97 -1.03 8.19
C SER A 120 -9.17 0.27 7.42
N GLY A 121 -9.75 0.17 6.23
CA GLY A 121 -10.19 1.32 5.46
C GLY A 121 -9.45 1.51 4.14
N LEU A 122 -9.50 2.73 3.62
CA LEU A 122 -9.01 3.08 2.31
C LEU A 122 -7.49 2.94 2.23
N LEU A 123 -7.00 2.14 1.28
CA LEU A 123 -5.62 2.10 0.85
C LEU A 123 -5.58 2.30 -0.66
N LEU A 124 -4.87 3.34 -1.11
CA LEU A 124 -4.69 3.57 -2.54
C LEU A 124 -3.54 2.69 -3.06
N PHE A 125 -3.70 2.20 -4.28
CA PHE A 125 -2.62 1.61 -5.05
C PHE A 125 -2.48 2.33 -6.38
N THR A 126 -1.27 2.52 -6.87
CA THR A 126 -1.04 3.10 -8.20
C THR A 126 0.03 2.33 -8.97
N THR A 127 0.01 2.41 -10.30
CA THR A 127 1.13 1.97 -11.15
C THR A 127 2.21 3.03 -11.30
N ASP A 128 1.91 4.28 -10.97
CA ASP A 128 2.84 5.42 -11.06
C ASP A 128 3.58 5.61 -9.73
N GLY A 129 4.88 5.30 -9.72
CA GLY A 129 5.73 5.44 -8.55
C GLY A 129 6.00 6.88 -8.13
N GLU A 130 5.93 7.84 -9.05
CA GLU A 130 6.08 9.26 -8.73
C GLU A 130 4.85 9.78 -7.99
N LEU A 131 3.66 9.46 -8.50
CA LEU A 131 2.39 9.76 -7.81
C LEU A 131 2.38 9.15 -6.40
N ALA A 132 2.76 7.87 -6.28
CA ALA A 132 2.83 7.22 -4.97
C ALA A 132 3.78 7.94 -4.01
N ASN A 133 4.98 8.28 -4.48
CA ASN A 133 5.99 8.96 -3.68
C ASN A 133 5.50 10.32 -3.19
N ARG A 134 4.96 11.16 -4.09
CA ARG A 134 4.49 12.50 -3.71
C ARG A 134 3.29 12.46 -2.77
N LEU A 135 2.33 11.55 -3.00
CA LEU A 135 1.19 11.39 -2.08
C LEU A 135 1.59 10.96 -0.67
N MET A 136 2.70 10.21 -0.54
CA MET A 136 3.24 9.76 0.76
C MET A 136 4.13 10.79 1.43
N HIS A 137 4.77 11.69 0.67
CA HIS A 137 5.78 12.58 1.20
C HIS A 137 5.15 13.64 2.13
N PRO A 138 5.65 13.81 3.37
CA PRO A 138 5.08 14.75 4.33
C PRO A 138 5.01 16.19 3.81
N SER A 139 5.96 16.62 2.97
CA SER A 139 5.98 17.98 2.41
C SER A 139 4.80 18.31 1.50
N ARG A 140 4.01 17.32 1.08
CA ARG A 140 2.79 17.53 0.29
C ARG A 140 1.55 17.66 1.16
N GLU A 141 1.67 17.42 2.47
CA GLU A 141 0.61 17.61 3.48
C GLU A 141 -0.74 17.00 3.09
N VAL A 142 -0.72 15.91 2.32
CA VAL A 142 -1.93 15.29 1.82
C VAL A 142 -2.74 14.76 2.99
N GLU A 143 -3.98 15.22 3.10
CA GLU A 143 -4.84 14.90 4.23
C GLU A 143 -5.24 13.41 4.24
N ARG A 144 -5.26 12.81 5.43
CA ARG A 144 -5.82 11.49 5.70
C ARG A 144 -6.86 11.64 6.79
N GLU A 145 -8.06 11.14 6.54
CA GLU A 145 -9.15 11.16 7.52
C GLU A 145 -9.43 9.75 8.04
N TYR A 146 -9.60 9.66 9.36
CA TYR A 146 -9.91 8.42 10.05
C TYR A 146 -11.20 8.55 10.85
N ALA A 147 -12.07 7.56 10.74
CA ALA A 147 -13.11 7.30 11.72
C ALA A 147 -12.51 6.43 12.83
N VAL A 148 -12.55 6.94 14.05
CA VAL A 148 -11.94 6.36 15.24
C VAL A 148 -13.03 6.07 16.24
N ARG A 149 -13.10 4.83 16.70
CA ARG A 149 -13.87 4.49 17.91
C ARG A 149 -12.92 4.45 19.08
N VAL A 150 -13.21 5.27 20.07
CA VAL A 150 -12.41 5.42 21.27
C VAL A 150 -13.13 4.84 22.49
N PHE A 151 -12.35 4.50 23.51
CA PHE A 151 -12.79 4.02 24.81
C PHE A 151 -12.15 4.91 25.88
N GLY A 152 -13.00 5.65 26.60
CA GLY A 152 -12.59 6.57 27.66
C GLY A 152 -13.43 7.84 27.64
N GLU A 153 -13.34 8.62 28.72
CA GLU A 153 -14.00 9.92 28.80
C GLU A 153 -13.24 10.97 27.98
N ILE A 154 -13.97 11.67 27.11
CA ILE A 154 -13.45 12.76 26.30
C ILE A 154 -14.23 14.01 26.61
N ASP A 155 -13.50 15.02 27.07
CA ASP A 155 -14.00 16.37 27.28
C ASP A 155 -13.41 17.32 26.23
N ASP A 156 -13.92 18.54 26.19
CA ASP A 156 -13.43 19.56 25.27
C ASP A 156 -11.96 19.95 25.54
N ALA A 157 -11.45 19.72 26.76
CA ALA A 157 -10.07 20.00 27.10
C ALA A 157 -9.11 19.04 26.38
N LYS A 158 -9.40 17.74 26.36
CA LYS A 158 -8.65 16.74 25.60
C LYS A 158 -8.72 17.01 24.10
N ILE A 159 -9.89 17.40 23.57
CA ILE A 159 -10.02 17.78 22.16
C ILE A 159 -9.13 18.98 21.82
N ARG A 160 -9.08 20.00 22.69
CA ARG A 160 -8.17 21.14 22.55
C ARG A 160 -6.70 20.74 22.62
N GLN A 161 -6.33 19.81 23.50
CA GLN A 161 -4.96 19.30 23.57
C GLN A 161 -4.57 18.59 22.27
N LEU A 162 -5.42 17.69 21.78
CA LEU A 162 -5.19 16.96 20.54
C LEU A 162 -5.08 17.85 19.30
N THR A 163 -5.78 18.99 19.27
CA THR A 163 -5.74 19.95 18.15
C THR A 163 -4.60 20.97 18.26
N ARG A 164 -4.23 21.40 19.47
CA ARG A 164 -3.08 22.30 19.70
C ARG A 164 -1.74 21.57 19.60
N GLY A 165 -1.71 20.30 19.95
CA GLY A 165 -0.54 19.45 19.90
C GLY A 165 -0.30 18.72 21.22
N VAL A 166 0.11 17.46 21.10
CA VAL A 166 0.55 16.60 22.19
C VAL A 166 1.99 16.15 21.94
N GLN A 167 2.74 15.90 23.01
CA GLN A 167 4.09 15.37 22.91
C GLN A 167 4.02 13.85 22.76
N LEU A 168 4.60 13.32 21.68
CA LEU A 168 4.83 11.90 21.50
C LEU A 168 6.32 11.57 21.64
N GLU A 169 6.66 10.28 21.73
CA GLU A 169 8.06 9.81 21.85
C GLU A 169 8.97 10.29 20.72
N ASP A 170 8.45 10.39 19.49
CA ASP A 170 9.16 10.82 18.29
C ASP A 170 8.88 12.28 17.91
N GLY A 171 8.38 13.10 18.84
CA GLY A 171 8.16 14.54 18.66
C GLY A 171 6.68 14.99 18.78
N PRO A 172 6.42 16.30 18.72
CA PRO A 172 5.07 16.85 18.80
C PRO A 172 4.17 16.37 17.65
N ALA A 173 2.86 16.25 17.90
CA ALA A 173 1.87 15.89 16.89
C ALA A 173 0.52 16.54 17.20
N SER A 174 -0.24 16.94 16.19
CA SER A 174 -1.58 17.51 16.35
C SER A 174 -2.54 17.01 15.26
N PHE A 175 -3.83 16.91 15.62
CA PHE A 175 -4.88 16.63 14.65
C PHE A 175 -5.23 17.94 13.97
N ARG A 176 -5.32 17.91 12.64
CA ARG A 176 -5.81 19.05 11.86
C ARG A 176 -7.29 19.33 12.19
N SER A 177 -8.06 18.28 12.40
CA SER A 177 -9.45 18.38 12.84
C SER A 177 -9.83 17.18 13.71
N VAL A 178 -10.75 17.41 14.64
CA VAL A 178 -11.39 16.37 15.46
C VAL A 178 -12.88 16.70 15.51
N SER A 179 -13.74 15.77 15.10
CA SER A 179 -15.18 15.98 15.04
C SER A 179 -15.92 14.80 15.64
N TYR A 180 -16.78 15.05 16.61
CA TYR A 180 -17.65 14.03 17.20
C TYR A 180 -18.66 13.51 16.16
N ARG A 181 -18.85 12.19 16.12
CA ARG A 181 -19.74 11.51 15.16
C ARG A 181 -20.81 10.64 15.84
N GLY A 182 -20.98 10.79 17.16
CA GLY A 182 -21.94 10.01 17.95
C GLY A 182 -21.30 8.86 18.71
N GLY A 183 -22.10 8.16 19.50
CA GLY A 183 -21.65 7.09 20.40
C GLY A 183 -22.59 6.96 21.59
N GLU A 184 -22.45 5.87 22.33
CA GLU A 184 -23.23 5.60 23.54
C GLU A 184 -22.28 5.20 24.67
N GLY A 185 -22.51 5.79 25.85
CA GLY A 185 -21.67 5.60 27.03
C GLY A 185 -20.20 5.91 26.75
N ILE A 186 -19.32 5.00 27.17
CA ILE A 186 -17.85 5.15 27.09
C ILE A 186 -17.28 4.91 25.68
N ASN A 187 -18.10 4.45 24.72
CA ASN A 187 -17.67 4.19 23.35
C ASN A 187 -18.16 5.30 22.42
N GLN A 188 -17.23 6.16 22.00
CA GLN A 188 -17.53 7.32 21.17
C GLN A 188 -16.83 7.23 19.82
N TRP A 189 -17.43 7.84 18.80
CA TRP A 189 -16.85 7.94 17.46
C TRP A 189 -16.41 9.37 17.18
N TYR A 190 -15.22 9.49 16.61
CA TYR A 190 -14.66 10.74 16.12
C TYR A 190 -14.14 10.56 14.71
N ASN A 191 -14.33 11.57 13.88
CA ASN A 191 -13.50 11.75 12.70
C ASN A 191 -12.31 12.61 13.06
N VAL A 192 -11.12 12.18 12.67
CA VAL A 192 -9.88 12.94 12.84
C VAL A 192 -9.13 13.03 11.53
N SER A 193 -8.45 14.14 11.29
CA SER A 193 -7.60 14.30 10.11
C SER A 193 -6.15 14.68 10.43
N LEU A 194 -5.24 14.18 9.60
CA LEU A 194 -3.79 14.36 9.69
C LEU A 194 -3.20 14.62 8.31
N THR A 195 -2.13 15.41 8.25
CA THR A 195 -1.35 15.69 7.03
C THR A 195 0.00 14.96 7.01
N GLU A 196 0.33 14.23 8.08
CA GLU A 196 1.45 13.29 8.18
C GLU A 196 0.96 11.84 8.41
N GLY A 197 1.88 10.92 8.67
CA GLY A 197 1.58 9.49 8.76
C GLY A 197 2.66 8.71 9.48
N ARG A 198 3.03 9.17 10.69
CA ARG A 198 4.01 8.50 11.55
C ARG A 198 3.47 7.15 12.03
N ASN A 199 4.36 6.29 12.53
CA ASN A 199 3.95 4.95 12.96
C ASN A 199 2.88 5.05 14.06
N ARG A 200 1.72 4.41 13.84
CA ARG A 200 0.59 4.35 14.79
C ARG A 200 0.14 5.71 15.36
N GLU A 201 0.37 6.79 14.62
CA GLU A 201 0.22 8.17 15.09
C GLU A 201 -1.14 8.47 15.73
N VAL A 202 -2.25 8.16 15.03
CA VAL A 202 -3.61 8.37 15.56
C VAL A 202 -3.78 7.69 16.92
N ARG A 203 -3.29 6.46 17.09
CA ARG A 203 -3.44 5.71 18.35
C ARG A 203 -2.64 6.36 19.47
N ARG A 204 -1.38 6.71 19.19
CA ARG A 204 -0.49 7.33 20.16
C ARG A 204 -0.99 8.70 20.61
N MET A 205 -1.61 9.47 19.72
CA MET A 205 -2.21 10.75 20.06
C MET A 205 -3.39 10.59 21.03
N TRP A 206 -4.32 9.66 20.77
CA TRP A 206 -5.40 9.37 21.71
C TRP A 206 -4.86 8.83 23.04
N GLU A 207 -3.85 7.97 23.01
CA GLU A 207 -3.19 7.42 24.21
C GLU A 207 -2.52 8.52 25.05
N ALA A 208 -1.95 9.56 24.41
CA ALA A 208 -1.32 10.69 25.09
C ALA A 208 -2.30 11.52 25.94
N VAL A 209 -3.61 11.45 25.65
CA VAL A 209 -4.68 12.08 26.47
C VAL A 209 -5.45 11.06 27.33
N GLY A 210 -4.87 9.86 27.51
CA GLY A 210 -5.43 8.80 28.35
C GLY A 210 -6.63 8.10 27.74
N VAL A 211 -6.74 8.04 26.41
CA VAL A 211 -7.88 7.45 25.69
C VAL A 211 -7.41 6.31 24.79
N GLN A 212 -8.11 5.17 24.84
CA GLN A 212 -7.75 4.01 24.03
C GLN A 212 -8.52 3.97 22.70
N VAL A 213 -7.88 3.50 21.63
CA VAL A 213 -8.53 3.32 20.32
C VAL A 213 -8.96 1.87 20.14
N SER A 214 -10.27 1.61 20.19
CA SER A 214 -10.85 0.29 19.97
C SER A 214 -11.02 -0.05 18.50
N ARG A 215 -11.23 0.95 17.63
CA ARG A 215 -11.37 0.74 16.18
C ARG A 215 -10.83 1.93 15.39
N LEU A 216 -10.12 1.64 14.31
CA LEU A 216 -9.52 2.65 13.44
C LEU A 216 -9.79 2.32 11.98
N ILE A 217 -10.42 3.25 11.26
CA ILE A 217 -10.78 3.09 9.85
C ILE A 217 -10.33 4.32 9.09
N ARG A 218 -9.43 4.19 8.12
CA ARG A 218 -9.14 5.31 7.20
C ARG A 218 -10.31 5.46 6.23
N VAL A 219 -11.01 6.58 6.30
CA VAL A 219 -12.21 6.81 5.49
C VAL A 219 -11.93 7.67 4.26
N ARG A 220 -10.84 8.45 4.25
CA ARG A 220 -10.48 9.33 3.13
C ARG A 220 -8.96 9.54 3.01
N TYR A 221 -8.48 9.77 1.79
CA TYR A 221 -7.09 10.14 1.47
C TYR A 221 -7.10 11.20 0.34
N GLY A 222 -6.63 12.42 0.63
CA GLY A 222 -6.95 13.58 -0.21
C GLY A 222 -8.47 13.76 -0.29
N ASP A 223 -9.03 13.97 -1.48
CA ASP A 223 -10.49 13.96 -1.71
C ASP A 223 -10.99 12.64 -2.30
N ILE A 224 -10.25 11.55 -2.07
CA ILE A 224 -10.72 10.21 -2.39
C ILE A 224 -11.30 9.57 -1.15
N ASP A 225 -12.63 9.49 -1.12
CA ASP A 225 -13.36 8.76 -0.09
C ASP A 225 -13.26 7.25 -0.27
N LEU A 226 -13.39 6.52 0.83
CA LEU A 226 -13.67 5.09 0.82
C LEU A 226 -15.00 4.85 0.09
N PRO A 227 -15.01 4.20 -1.08
CA PRO A 227 -16.21 4.14 -1.90
C PRO A 227 -17.37 3.46 -1.19
N LYS A 228 -18.52 4.15 -1.14
CA LYS A 228 -19.75 3.62 -0.53
C LYS A 228 -20.14 2.30 -1.21
N GLY A 229 -20.39 1.26 -0.40
CA GLY A 229 -20.79 -0.07 -0.88
C GLY A 229 -19.64 -0.98 -1.34
N LEU A 230 -18.38 -0.50 -1.33
CA LEU A 230 -17.22 -1.37 -1.52
C LEU A 230 -17.11 -2.33 -0.32
N PRO A 231 -17.10 -3.66 -0.52
CA PRO A 231 -16.93 -4.59 0.60
C PRO A 231 -15.49 -4.58 1.10
N ARG A 232 -15.29 -4.93 2.37
CA ARG A 232 -13.96 -5.15 2.95
C ARG A 232 -13.19 -6.19 2.14
N GLY A 233 -11.93 -5.90 1.84
CA GLY A 233 -11.08 -6.69 0.97
C GLY A 233 -11.36 -6.54 -0.52
N GLY A 234 -12.30 -5.67 -0.90
CA GLY A 234 -12.59 -5.31 -2.27
C GLY A 234 -11.79 -4.09 -2.73
N TRP A 235 -11.56 -3.98 -4.04
CA TRP A 235 -11.00 -2.80 -4.68
C TRP A 235 -11.89 -2.33 -5.82
N VAL A 236 -11.79 -1.05 -6.16
CA VAL A 236 -12.31 -0.46 -7.39
C VAL A 236 -11.22 0.37 -8.05
N GLU A 237 -11.17 0.37 -9.37
CA GLU A 237 -10.27 1.25 -10.12
C GLU A 237 -10.90 2.64 -10.29
N LEU A 238 -10.13 3.68 -10.01
CA LEU A 238 -10.57 5.07 -10.09
C LEU A 238 -10.71 5.53 -11.55
N GLY A 239 -11.67 6.41 -11.79
CA GLY A 239 -11.84 7.04 -13.10
C GLY A 239 -10.84 8.18 -13.35
N LEU A 240 -10.75 8.64 -14.59
CA LEU A 240 -9.76 9.65 -15.02
C LEU A 240 -9.83 10.94 -14.19
N ASN A 241 -11.03 11.45 -13.89
CA ASN A 241 -11.19 12.68 -13.09
C ASN A 241 -10.58 12.54 -11.69
N GLN A 242 -10.75 11.39 -11.04
CA GLN A 242 -10.20 11.14 -9.70
C GLN A 242 -8.68 10.93 -9.75
N ILE A 243 -8.18 10.32 -10.83
CA ILE A 243 -6.74 10.17 -11.06
C ILE A 243 -6.11 11.55 -11.27
N ASN A 244 -6.69 12.40 -12.13
CA ASN A 244 -6.16 13.74 -12.41
C ASN A 244 -6.26 14.65 -11.19
N TYR A 245 -7.34 14.56 -10.39
CA TYR A 245 -7.38 15.22 -9.08
C TYR A 245 -6.17 14.84 -8.22
N LEU A 246 -5.88 13.54 -8.04
CA LEU A 246 -4.76 13.08 -7.23
C LEU A 246 -3.41 13.56 -7.78
N ARG A 247 -3.29 13.72 -9.10
CA ARG A 247 -2.07 14.19 -9.76
C ARG A 247 -1.88 15.68 -9.58
N GLN A 248 -2.92 16.48 -9.79
CA GLN A 248 -2.92 17.92 -9.57
C GLN A 248 -2.61 18.25 -8.11
N LEU A 249 -3.20 17.51 -7.17
CA LEU A 249 -2.93 17.63 -5.72
C LEU A 249 -1.44 17.55 -5.38
N VAL A 250 -0.65 16.86 -6.21
CA VAL A 250 0.79 16.70 -6.02
C VAL A 250 1.63 17.26 -7.17
N GLU A 251 1.08 18.22 -7.92
CA GLU A 251 1.76 18.95 -9.01
C GLU A 251 2.30 18.03 -10.11
N LEU A 252 1.54 17.02 -10.49
CA LEU A 252 1.79 16.18 -11.67
C LEU A 252 0.83 16.56 -12.79
N ASN A 253 1.34 16.48 -14.02
CA ASN A 253 0.55 16.72 -15.23
C ASN A 253 -0.59 15.70 -15.35
N ASP A 254 -1.74 16.14 -15.86
CA ASP A 254 -2.90 15.30 -16.08
C ASP A 254 -2.62 14.10 -17.00
N GLU A 255 -3.32 13.01 -16.74
CA GLU A 255 -3.42 11.88 -17.66
C GLU A 255 -4.55 12.13 -18.66
N THR A 256 -4.36 11.66 -19.88
CA THR A 256 -5.35 11.77 -20.97
C THR A 256 -6.02 10.45 -21.29
N VAL A 257 -5.51 9.33 -20.78
CA VAL A 257 -5.96 7.98 -21.09
C VAL A 257 -6.30 7.22 -19.80
N THR A 258 -7.33 6.38 -19.83
CA THR A 258 -7.65 5.45 -18.74
C THR A 258 -7.97 4.06 -19.29
N LYS A 259 -7.71 3.02 -18.49
CA LYS A 259 -8.12 1.63 -18.80
C LYS A 259 -9.52 1.29 -18.29
N VAL A 260 -10.16 2.19 -17.56
CA VAL A 260 -11.53 2.01 -17.07
C VAL A 260 -12.50 2.41 -18.17
N ALA A 261 -13.33 1.48 -18.64
CA ALA A 261 -14.41 1.78 -19.58
C ALA A 261 -15.40 2.80 -18.97
N VAL A 262 -15.87 3.76 -19.77
CA VAL A 262 -16.64 4.93 -19.33
C VAL A 262 -18.12 4.61 -18.98
N GLU A 263 -18.56 3.35 -19.08
CA GLU A 263 -19.98 3.02 -18.91
C GLU A 263 -20.44 2.93 -17.44
N LYS A 264 -21.43 3.76 -17.10
CA LYS A 264 -22.03 3.91 -15.77
C LYS A 264 -22.68 2.63 -15.22
N ASP A 265 -23.12 1.70 -16.08
CA ASP A 265 -23.80 0.46 -15.68
C ASP A 265 -22.90 -0.64 -15.10
N GLN A 266 -21.57 -0.53 -15.26
CA GLN A 266 -20.65 -1.55 -14.75
C GLN A 266 -20.49 -1.58 -13.22
N ARG A 267 -20.90 -0.52 -12.49
CA ARG A 267 -20.70 -0.42 -11.04
C ARG A 267 -21.39 -1.53 -10.26
N ARG A 268 -22.60 -1.94 -10.67
CA ARG A 268 -23.41 -2.96 -9.98
C ARG A 268 -22.90 -4.39 -10.27
N ILE A 269 -22.44 -4.64 -11.49
CA ILE A 269 -21.87 -5.94 -11.92
C ILE A 269 -20.50 -6.16 -11.27
N LYS A 270 -19.64 -5.14 -11.24
CA LYS A 270 -18.32 -5.20 -10.58
C LYS A 270 -18.44 -5.44 -9.08
N ALA A 271 -19.40 -4.82 -8.38
CA ALA A 271 -19.61 -5.05 -6.95
C ALA A 271 -19.89 -6.53 -6.62
N ASN A 272 -20.71 -7.22 -7.43
CA ASN A 272 -20.99 -8.65 -7.25
C ASN A 272 -19.77 -9.53 -7.54
N GLN A 273 -18.98 -9.21 -8.56
CA GLN A 273 -17.72 -9.90 -8.86
C GLN A 273 -16.69 -9.71 -7.73
N ILE A 274 -16.55 -8.48 -7.22
CA ILE A 274 -15.68 -8.16 -6.08
C ILE A 274 -16.12 -8.96 -4.85
N ARG A 275 -17.43 -8.98 -4.53
CA ARG A 275 -17.96 -9.80 -3.42
C ARG A 275 -17.65 -11.28 -3.59
N ARG A 276 -17.78 -11.83 -4.81
CA ARG A 276 -17.42 -13.23 -5.12
C ARG A 276 -15.92 -13.49 -4.92
N ALA A 277 -15.05 -12.57 -5.37
CA ALA A 277 -13.60 -12.67 -5.18
C ALA A 277 -13.22 -12.62 -3.69
N VAL A 278 -13.81 -11.70 -2.92
CA VAL A 278 -13.64 -11.61 -1.46
C VAL A 278 -14.09 -12.91 -0.78
N LYS A 279 -15.25 -13.47 -1.16
CA LYS A 279 -15.77 -14.72 -0.60
C LYS A 279 -14.86 -15.91 -0.89
N ARG A 280 -14.33 -16.04 -2.11
CA ARG A 280 -13.38 -17.11 -2.47
C ARG A 280 -12.11 -17.02 -1.61
N HIS A 281 -11.54 -15.83 -1.47
CA HIS A 281 -10.31 -15.65 -0.72
C HIS A 281 -10.50 -15.91 0.78
N THR A 282 -11.64 -15.49 1.35
CA THR A 282 -11.97 -15.75 2.76
C THR A 282 -12.05 -17.25 3.04
N LYS A 283 -12.67 -18.03 2.12
CA LYS A 283 -12.72 -19.51 2.21
C LYS A 283 -11.35 -20.16 2.11
N ILE A 284 -10.47 -19.66 1.25
CA ILE A 284 -9.10 -20.18 1.10
C ILE A 284 -8.29 -19.89 2.37
N SER A 285 -8.28 -18.65 2.84
CA SER A 285 -7.60 -18.25 4.07
C SER A 285 -8.02 -19.08 5.29
N ALA A 286 -9.33 -19.34 5.43
CA ALA A 286 -9.86 -20.17 6.50
C ALA A 286 -9.43 -21.65 6.41
N ARG A 287 -9.25 -22.18 5.19
CA ARG A 287 -8.72 -23.55 4.97
C ARG A 287 -7.23 -23.65 5.27
N THR A 288 -6.44 -22.62 4.93
CA THR A 288 -5.01 -22.60 5.22
C THR A 288 -4.72 -22.44 6.72
N SER A 289 -5.58 -21.74 7.46
CA SER A 289 -5.45 -21.57 8.91
C SER A 289 -5.97 -22.76 9.74
N THR A 290 -6.66 -23.73 9.14
CA THR A 290 -7.25 -24.89 9.83
C THR A 290 -6.52 -26.21 9.61
N SER A 291 -5.31 -26.20 9.03
CA SER A 291 -4.46 -27.41 9.00
C SER A 291 -3.62 -27.51 10.28
N PRO A 292 -3.88 -28.47 11.19
CA PRO A 292 -3.12 -28.60 12.42
C PRO A 292 -1.79 -29.31 12.15
N ALA A 293 -0.77 -28.88 12.90
CA ALA A 293 0.44 -29.64 13.16
C ALA A 293 0.11 -31.06 13.63
N LYS A 294 0.20 -32.04 12.72
CA LYS A 294 0.33 -33.47 13.04
C LYS A 294 1.27 -34.13 12.04
N ARG A 295 2.57 -33.95 12.22
CA ARG A 295 3.61 -34.87 11.72
C ARG A 295 4.97 -34.56 12.36
N ALA A 296 5.11 -34.86 13.65
CA ALA A 296 6.42 -35.01 14.29
C ALA A 296 6.30 -35.65 15.68
N SER A 297 6.00 -36.96 15.76
CA SER A 297 6.35 -37.77 16.94
C SER A 297 6.12 -39.28 16.72
N SER A 298 6.97 -39.92 15.90
CA SER A 298 7.24 -41.36 16.05
C SER A 298 8.54 -41.76 15.34
N ARG A 299 9.68 -41.29 15.84
CA ARG A 299 10.97 -41.97 15.59
C ARG A 299 11.98 -41.63 16.68
N ARG A 300 11.80 -42.27 17.84
CA ARG A 300 12.86 -42.57 18.80
C ARG A 300 12.48 -43.87 19.49
N GLN A 301 13.17 -44.95 19.15
CA GLN A 301 13.89 -45.75 20.13
C GLN A 301 14.96 -46.58 19.41
N SER A 302 16.18 -46.33 19.86
CA SER A 302 17.43 -46.97 19.50
C SER A 302 17.59 -48.32 20.19
N ALA A 303 18.29 -49.21 19.49
CA ALA A 303 19.18 -50.27 19.94
C ALA A 303 19.32 -50.57 21.46
N GLY A 304 19.32 -51.87 21.77
CA GLY A 304 20.14 -52.43 22.85
C GLY A 304 19.48 -53.48 23.72
N SER A 305 19.62 -54.77 23.37
CA SER A 305 20.04 -55.85 24.29
C SER A 305 19.67 -57.22 23.72
N LYS A 306 20.69 -58.02 23.35
CA LYS A 306 20.67 -59.45 23.60
C LYS A 306 22.10 -59.90 23.93
N SER A 307 22.26 -60.30 25.17
CA SER A 307 23.37 -61.09 25.67
C SER A 307 22.82 -62.49 25.96
N LYS A 308 23.67 -63.50 25.72
CA LYS A 308 23.48 -64.95 25.79
C LYS A 308 22.81 -65.60 24.58
#